data_AF-A0A2V6HY32-F1
#
_entry.id   AF-A0A2V6HY32-F1
#
_cell.length_a   1.000
_cell.length_b   1.000
_cell.length_c   1.000
_cell.angle_alpha   90.00
_cell.angle_beta   90.00
_cell.angle_gamma   90.00
#
_symmetry.space_group_name_H-M   'P 1'
#
loop_
_entity.id
_entity.type
_entity.pdbx_description
1 polymer ?
#
loop_
_entity_poly.entity_id
_entity_poly.type
_entity_poly.pdbx_seq_one_letter_code
_entity_poly.pdbx_strand_id
1 'polypeptide(L)'
;MTASRLGTESSFFGRRFLAIAATGFIISCVVGWLFFLVQEGFLISKDEFITAERSREMLLLGRDAVRDNFEVSVVKPPLQYWLTTLTLPRFKRPQTAVRIWPLLFGTLTAIATGWLAYLIEPKQPWLIPLSVGLLLTCPLFLMETTSGRLDTGLTLFTAFSIVFAQLARDKPKWWLGVAIVCWLGTLLKIPLVALIWFIIVIVRYFSPGQRATLRTPWLPLNFLLALVLMAIWPLIQMAAHDVSLSEIFRFDEALLLLGSSRLGSKPFLEVPFRLITTWPCGSIALFAAVAVHFGRSKDSRPAVVEISIVTLTL
;
A
#
# COMPACT_ATOMS: atom_id res chain seq x y z
N MET A 1 3.28 -44.27 -22.03
CA MET A 1 2.47 -43.15 -21.49
C MET A 1 3.31 -42.02 -20.84
N THR A 2 4.60 -41.90 -21.14
CA THR A 2 5.54 -41.00 -20.43
C THR A 2 6.05 -39.81 -21.27
N ALA A 3 5.96 -39.87 -22.60
CA ALA A 3 6.49 -38.80 -23.47
C ALA A 3 5.60 -37.54 -23.58
N SER A 4 4.28 -37.66 -23.41
CA SER A 4 3.36 -36.52 -23.57
C SER A 4 3.32 -35.57 -22.37
N ARG A 5 3.74 -36.01 -21.17
CA ARG A 5 3.81 -35.15 -19.97
C ARG A 5 5.05 -34.25 -19.94
N LEU A 6 6.14 -34.65 -20.57
CA LEU A 6 7.39 -33.88 -20.61
C LEU A 6 7.29 -32.65 -21.54
N GLY A 7 6.47 -32.71 -22.59
CA GLY A 7 6.24 -31.58 -23.51
C GLY A 7 5.35 -30.47 -22.92
N THR A 8 4.39 -30.82 -22.05
CA THR A 8 3.48 -29.84 -21.45
C THR A 8 4.11 -29.06 -20.31
N GLU A 9 4.97 -29.68 -19.48
CA GLU A 9 5.64 -28.96 -18.38
C GLU A 9 6.69 -27.95 -18.85
N SER A 10 7.46 -28.29 -19.89
CA SER A 10 8.46 -27.37 -20.47
C SER A 10 7.80 -26.12 -21.08
N SER A 11 6.69 -26.28 -21.79
CA SER A 11 5.92 -25.15 -22.35
C SER A 11 5.30 -24.26 -21.27
N PHE A 12 4.88 -24.83 -20.15
CA PHE A 12 4.29 -24.08 -19.04
C PHE A 12 5.34 -23.27 -18.27
N PHE A 13 6.51 -23.85 -18.01
CA PHE A 13 7.64 -23.13 -17.41
C PHE A 13 8.12 -21.98 -18.31
N GLY A 14 8.24 -22.21 -19.62
CA GLY A 14 8.60 -21.19 -20.59
C GLY A 14 7.60 -20.02 -20.62
N ARG A 15 6.29 -20.31 -20.65
CA ARG A 15 5.24 -19.27 -20.59
C ARG A 15 5.30 -18.44 -19.31
N ARG A 16 5.58 -19.08 -18.17
CA ARG A 16 5.72 -18.40 -16.86
C ARG A 16 6.93 -17.47 -16.85
N PHE A 17 8.08 -17.97 -17.28
CA PHE A 17 9.30 -17.19 -17.36
C PHE A 17 9.12 -15.96 -18.27
N LEU A 18 8.52 -16.16 -19.45
CA LEU A 18 8.23 -15.06 -20.38
C LEU A 18 7.30 -14.01 -19.78
N ALA A 19 6.25 -14.41 -19.06
CA ALA A 19 5.35 -13.46 -18.42
C ALA A 19 6.06 -12.64 -17.33
N ILE A 20 6.88 -13.29 -16.48
CA ILE A 20 7.67 -12.61 -15.44
C ILE A 20 8.70 -11.66 -16.07
N ALA A 21 9.38 -12.10 -17.12
CA ALA A 21 10.35 -11.27 -17.85
C ALA A 21 9.67 -10.06 -18.49
N ALA A 22 8.51 -10.25 -19.12
CA ALA A 22 7.70 -9.16 -19.67
C ALA A 22 7.26 -8.17 -18.58
N THR A 23 6.80 -8.66 -17.42
CA THR A 23 6.49 -7.80 -16.27
C THR A 23 7.70 -7.00 -15.80
N GLY A 24 8.85 -7.65 -15.64
CA GLY A 24 10.10 -6.99 -15.25
C GLY A 24 10.48 -5.89 -16.24
N PHE A 25 10.41 -6.18 -17.53
CA PHE A 25 10.66 -5.22 -18.60
C PHE A 25 9.71 -4.01 -18.53
N ILE A 26 8.40 -4.24 -18.41
CA ILE A 26 7.39 -3.16 -18.30
C ILE A 26 7.70 -2.26 -17.10
N ILE A 27 7.95 -2.85 -15.92
CA ILE A 27 8.26 -2.09 -14.70
C ILE A 27 9.55 -1.29 -14.91
N SER A 28 10.62 -1.90 -15.43
CA SER A 28 11.89 -1.21 -15.68
C SER A 28 11.77 -0.05 -16.65
N CYS A 29 11.01 -0.21 -17.75
CA CYS A 29 10.78 0.88 -18.70
C CYS A 29 10.03 2.05 -18.08
N VAL A 30 8.92 1.77 -17.38
CA VAL A 30 8.11 2.83 -16.76
C VAL A 30 8.86 3.50 -15.62
N VAL A 31 9.48 2.74 -14.71
CA VAL A 31 10.25 3.30 -13.59
C VAL A 31 11.47 4.07 -14.09
N GLY A 32 12.14 3.59 -15.15
CA GLY A 32 13.23 4.32 -15.79
C GLY A 32 12.77 5.68 -16.32
N TRP A 33 11.60 5.74 -16.97
CA TRP A 33 11.00 7.01 -17.40
C TRP A 33 10.61 7.91 -16.22
N LEU A 34 9.91 7.38 -15.20
CA LEU A 34 9.51 8.15 -14.01
C LEU A 34 10.70 8.67 -13.22
N PHE A 35 11.83 7.95 -13.22
CA PHE A 35 13.05 8.40 -12.55
C PHE A 35 13.56 9.72 -13.12
N PHE A 36 13.47 9.94 -14.45
CA PHE A 36 13.79 11.23 -15.05
C PHE A 36 12.78 12.30 -14.62
N LEU A 37 11.48 11.97 -14.64
CA LEU A 37 10.42 12.91 -14.26
C LEU A 37 10.53 13.39 -12.80
N VAL A 38 10.91 12.49 -11.89
CA VAL A 38 11.11 12.78 -10.46
C VAL A 38 12.23 13.81 -10.23
N GLN A 39 13.21 13.90 -11.13
CA GLN A 39 14.30 14.87 -11.05
C GLN A 39 13.94 16.27 -11.54
N GLU A 40 12.78 16.42 -12.17
CA GLU A 40 12.34 17.67 -12.79
C GLU A 40 11.39 18.48 -11.88
N GLY A 41 11.28 19.76 -12.21
CA GLY A 41 10.40 20.71 -11.53
C GLY A 41 10.88 21.14 -10.14
N PHE A 42 10.02 21.91 -9.49
CA PHE A 42 10.20 22.33 -8.10
C PHE A 42 9.34 21.45 -7.18
N LEU A 43 9.63 21.46 -5.88
CA LEU A 43 8.63 21.08 -4.90
C LEU A 43 7.52 22.13 -5.04
N ILE A 44 6.29 21.72 -5.37
CA ILE A 44 5.17 22.65 -5.59
C ILE A 44 4.02 22.31 -4.65
N SER A 45 3.86 21.02 -4.35
CA SER A 45 2.83 20.56 -3.43
C SER A 45 3.24 20.86 -1.99
N LYS A 46 2.31 21.43 -1.21
CA LYS A 46 2.47 21.70 0.22
C LYS A 46 3.02 20.48 0.98
N ASP A 47 2.49 19.29 0.68
CA ASP A 47 2.92 18.06 1.35
C ASP A 47 4.37 17.67 1.04
N GLU A 48 4.86 18.00 -0.16
CA GLU A 48 6.25 17.72 -0.54
C GLU A 48 7.22 18.64 0.22
N PHE A 49 6.87 19.93 0.33
CA PHE A 49 7.63 20.89 1.12
C PHE A 49 7.67 20.50 2.59
N ILE A 50 6.51 20.16 3.17
CA ILE A 50 6.43 19.69 4.56
C ILE A 50 7.32 18.45 4.72
N THR A 51 7.25 17.49 3.79
CA THR A 51 8.11 16.29 3.88
C THR A 51 9.59 16.62 3.83
N ALA A 52 10.00 17.53 2.95
CA ALA A 52 11.39 17.98 2.86
C ALA A 52 11.84 18.67 4.16
N GLU A 53 11.03 19.60 4.67
CA GLU A 53 11.38 20.45 5.81
C GLU A 53 11.44 19.65 7.11
N ARG A 54 10.45 18.80 7.38
CA ARG A 54 10.48 17.92 8.56
C ARG A 54 11.68 16.97 8.54
N SER A 55 12.07 16.50 7.35
CA SER A 55 13.27 15.67 7.18
C SER A 55 14.57 16.47 7.39
N ARG A 56 14.58 17.75 7.00
CA ARG A 56 15.70 18.66 7.25
C ARG A 56 15.85 18.94 8.74
N GLU A 57 14.76 19.20 9.45
CA GLU A 57 14.76 19.40 10.90
C GLU A 57 15.25 18.15 11.64
N MET A 58 14.87 16.95 11.20
CA MET A 58 15.39 15.70 11.75
C MET A 58 16.91 15.53 11.57
N LEU A 59 17.50 16.10 10.52
CA LEU A 59 18.95 16.09 10.32
C LEU A 59 19.67 17.09 11.24
N LEU A 60 19.01 18.18 11.61
CA LEU A 60 19.58 19.24 12.45
C LEU A 60 19.44 18.97 13.94
N LEU A 61 18.27 18.49 14.37
CA LEU A 61 17.90 18.38 15.77
C LEU A 61 17.91 16.95 16.31
N GLY A 62 17.96 15.95 15.43
CA GLY A 62 17.85 14.54 15.79
C GLY A 62 16.67 13.84 15.12
N ARG A 63 16.80 12.52 14.94
CA ARG A 63 15.81 11.68 14.23
C ARG A 63 14.77 11.04 15.16
N ASP A 64 14.83 11.34 16.44
CA ASP A 64 13.97 10.82 17.50
C ASP A 64 12.54 11.34 17.40
N ALA A 65 12.36 12.60 17.01
CA ALA A 65 11.06 13.26 16.90
C ALA A 65 10.81 13.79 15.50
N VAL A 66 9.55 13.73 15.06
CA VAL A 66 9.08 14.52 13.92
C VAL A 66 8.80 15.93 14.44
N ARG A 67 9.29 16.93 13.72
CA ARG A 67 9.10 18.34 14.06
C ARG A 67 8.47 19.08 12.89
N ASP A 68 7.78 20.16 13.17
CA ASP A 68 7.19 21.06 12.18
C ASP A 68 7.45 22.50 12.63
N ASN A 69 8.27 23.24 11.88
CA ASN A 69 8.81 24.54 12.30
C ASN A 69 9.53 24.47 13.66
N PHE A 70 10.38 23.45 13.83
CA PHE A 70 11.20 23.17 15.02
C PHE A 70 10.43 22.74 16.29
N GLU A 71 9.10 22.75 16.26
CA GLU A 71 8.26 22.24 17.34
C GLU A 71 7.93 20.75 17.13
N VAL A 72 7.85 19.97 18.21
CA VAL A 72 7.51 18.54 18.12
C VAL A 72 6.10 18.38 17.55
N SER A 73 5.99 17.59 16.47
CA SER A 73 4.73 17.34 15.78
C SER A 73 4.50 15.83 15.65
N VAL A 74 3.57 15.30 16.44
CA VAL A 74 3.16 13.88 16.36
C VAL A 74 2.10 13.63 15.28
N VAL A 75 1.76 14.65 14.49
CA VAL A 75 0.68 14.62 13.50
C VAL A 75 0.90 13.57 12.42
N LYS A 76 2.17 13.32 12.06
CA LYS A 76 2.54 12.32 11.06
C LYS A 76 3.64 11.41 11.61
N PRO A 77 3.47 10.08 11.49
CA PRO A 77 4.50 9.11 11.84
C PRO A 77 5.79 9.26 11.01
N PRO A 78 6.93 8.70 11.47
CA PRO A 78 8.25 9.16 11.07
C PRO A 78 8.85 8.47 9.84
N LEU A 79 8.29 7.36 9.35
CA LEU A 79 8.99 6.45 8.44
C LEU A 79 9.48 7.15 7.17
N GLN A 80 8.62 7.92 6.51
CA GLN A 80 9.02 8.62 5.28
C GLN A 80 10.08 9.69 5.55
N TYR A 81 10.02 10.36 6.69
CA TYR A 81 11.00 11.37 7.08
C TYR A 81 12.34 10.72 7.40
N TRP A 82 12.35 9.62 8.17
CA TRP A 82 13.55 8.82 8.42
C TRP A 82 14.23 8.38 7.13
N LEU A 83 13.46 7.82 6.20
CA LEU A 83 13.97 7.41 4.90
C LEU A 83 14.52 8.62 4.12
N THR A 84 13.80 9.74 4.11
CA THR A 84 14.23 10.96 3.42
C THR A 84 15.47 11.57 4.05
N THR A 85 15.71 11.43 5.35
CA THR A 85 16.99 11.85 5.98
C THR A 85 18.20 11.08 5.44
N LEU A 86 18.00 9.90 4.85
CA LEU A 86 19.05 9.15 4.18
C LEU A 86 19.36 9.71 2.78
N THR A 87 18.41 10.33 2.10
CA THR A 87 18.60 10.79 0.72
C THR A 87 18.86 12.29 0.63
N LEU A 88 18.23 13.08 1.49
CA LEU A 88 18.34 14.55 1.50
C LEU A 88 19.76 15.10 1.52
N PRO A 89 20.71 14.59 2.34
CA PRO A 89 22.09 15.11 2.34
C PRO A 89 22.96 14.53 1.20
N ARG A 90 22.49 13.50 0.49
CA ARG A 90 23.28 12.77 -0.51
C ARG A 90 22.99 13.21 -1.95
N PHE A 91 21.78 13.66 -2.22
CA PHE A 91 21.39 14.10 -3.56
C PHE A 91 21.59 15.61 -3.71
N LYS A 92 22.14 16.03 -4.86
CA LYS A 92 22.28 17.45 -5.20
C LYS A 92 20.94 18.17 -5.35
N ARG A 93 19.90 17.44 -5.78
CA ARG A 93 18.55 17.98 -6.00
C ARG A 93 17.62 17.52 -4.88
N PRO A 94 17.02 18.44 -4.10
CA PRO A 94 16.11 18.07 -3.01
C PRO A 94 14.84 17.37 -3.52
N GLN A 95 14.38 17.69 -4.73
CA GLN A 95 13.24 17.02 -5.36
C GLN A 95 13.46 15.52 -5.48
N THR A 96 14.62 15.14 -6.03
CA THR A 96 15.01 13.74 -6.17
C THR A 96 15.12 13.06 -4.82
N ALA A 97 15.72 13.73 -3.83
CA ALA A 97 15.86 13.16 -2.49
C ALA A 97 14.51 12.79 -1.84
N VAL A 98 13.49 13.63 -2.00
CA VAL A 98 12.18 13.45 -1.38
C VAL A 98 11.33 12.43 -2.16
N ARG A 99 11.39 12.49 -3.50
CA ARG A 99 10.51 11.71 -4.39
C ARG A 99 11.03 10.30 -4.71
N ILE A 100 12.30 9.99 -4.44
CA ILE A 100 12.87 8.65 -4.69
C ILE A 100 12.17 7.56 -3.88
N TRP A 101 11.72 7.87 -2.65
CA TRP A 101 11.03 6.90 -1.79
C TRP A 101 9.62 6.57 -2.31
N PRO A 102 8.75 7.56 -2.63
CA PRO A 102 7.51 7.31 -3.37
C PRO A 102 7.72 6.52 -4.67
N LEU A 103 8.76 6.83 -5.46
CA LEU A 103 9.08 6.08 -6.68
C LEU A 103 9.37 4.61 -6.38
N LEU A 104 10.17 4.34 -5.35
CA LEU A 104 10.46 2.98 -4.88
C LEU A 104 9.18 2.29 -4.38
N PHE A 105 8.34 2.99 -3.62
CA PHE A 105 7.08 2.44 -3.12
C PHE A 105 6.11 2.10 -4.25
N GLY A 106 5.97 2.95 -5.26
CA GLY A 106 5.17 2.66 -6.45
C GLY A 106 5.73 1.46 -7.22
N THR A 107 7.05 1.37 -7.37
CA THR A 107 7.72 0.22 -8.00
C THR A 107 7.41 -1.09 -7.28
N LEU A 108 7.56 -1.10 -5.95
CA LEU A 108 7.24 -2.28 -5.14
C LEU A 108 5.75 -2.59 -5.14
N THR A 109 4.89 -1.58 -5.28
CA THR A 109 3.43 -1.77 -5.41
C THR A 109 3.11 -2.49 -6.71
N ALA A 110 3.72 -2.10 -7.83
CA ALA A 110 3.58 -2.80 -9.11
C ALA A 110 4.03 -4.26 -9.01
N ILE A 111 5.15 -4.53 -8.31
CA ILE A 111 5.60 -5.90 -8.04
C ILE A 111 4.56 -6.66 -7.19
N ALA A 112 4.04 -6.05 -6.13
CA ALA A 112 3.02 -6.64 -5.28
C ALA A 112 1.74 -6.96 -6.07
N THR A 113 1.31 -6.09 -6.98
CA THR A 113 0.16 -6.31 -7.88
C THR A 113 0.38 -7.51 -8.79
N GLY A 114 1.56 -7.60 -9.43
CA GLY A 114 1.91 -8.77 -10.24
C GLY A 114 1.95 -10.06 -9.43
N TRP A 115 2.52 -10.01 -8.22
CA TRP A 115 2.55 -11.15 -7.31
C TRP A 115 1.14 -11.58 -6.89
N LEU A 116 0.27 -10.62 -6.57
CA LEU A 116 -1.12 -10.90 -6.22
C LEU A 116 -1.87 -11.58 -7.37
N ALA A 117 -1.69 -11.11 -8.61
CA ALA A 117 -2.27 -11.74 -9.80
C ALA A 117 -1.80 -13.20 -9.94
N TYR A 118 -0.51 -13.47 -9.73
CA TYR A 118 0.03 -14.83 -9.75
C TYR A 118 -0.55 -15.72 -8.64
N LEU A 119 -0.75 -15.20 -7.43
CA LEU A 119 -1.30 -15.97 -6.31
C LEU A 119 -2.76 -16.36 -6.54
N ILE A 120 -3.54 -15.48 -7.17
CA ILE A 120 -4.97 -15.72 -7.42
C ILE A 120 -5.18 -16.68 -8.61
N GLU A 121 -4.39 -16.52 -9.67
CA GLU A 121 -4.53 -17.30 -10.90
C GLU A 121 -3.16 -17.80 -11.43
N PRO A 122 -2.55 -18.80 -10.77
CA PRO A 122 -1.22 -19.30 -11.15
C PRO A 122 -1.20 -20.07 -12.48
N LYS A 123 -2.38 -20.39 -13.03
CA LYS A 123 -2.55 -21.08 -14.32
C LYS A 123 -2.53 -20.12 -15.51
N GLN A 124 -2.76 -18.83 -15.29
CA GLN A 124 -2.77 -17.81 -16.35
C GLN A 124 -1.65 -16.77 -16.10
N PRO A 125 -0.39 -17.11 -16.41
CA PRO A 125 0.76 -16.26 -16.07
C PRO A 125 0.71 -14.88 -16.74
N TRP A 126 0.05 -14.74 -17.89
CA TRP A 126 -0.11 -13.46 -18.60
C TRP A 126 -1.02 -12.45 -17.89
N LEU A 127 -1.77 -12.86 -16.86
CA LEU A 127 -2.47 -11.92 -16.00
C LEU A 127 -1.51 -11.04 -15.19
N ILE A 128 -0.28 -11.52 -14.91
CA ILE A 128 0.73 -10.76 -14.18
C ILE A 128 1.09 -9.46 -14.93
N PRO A 129 1.63 -9.49 -16.17
CA PRO A 129 1.94 -8.26 -16.90
C PRO A 129 0.69 -7.44 -17.24
N LEU A 130 -0.48 -8.07 -17.42
CA LEU A 130 -1.73 -7.35 -17.65
C LEU A 130 -2.14 -6.50 -16.44
N SER A 131 -2.15 -7.07 -15.23
CA SER A 131 -2.48 -6.35 -14.00
C SER A 131 -1.48 -5.24 -13.71
N VAL A 132 -0.19 -5.49 -13.93
CA VAL A 132 0.86 -4.48 -13.77
C VAL A 132 0.73 -3.37 -14.80
N GLY A 133 0.50 -3.71 -16.07
CA GLY A 133 0.27 -2.75 -17.14
C GLY A 133 -0.92 -1.84 -16.84
N LEU A 134 -2.05 -2.42 -16.42
CA LEU A 134 -3.22 -1.65 -16.00
C LEU A 134 -2.89 -0.67 -14.88
N LEU A 135 -2.24 -1.11 -13.80
CA LEU A 135 -1.82 -0.22 -12.72
C LEU A 135 -0.91 0.92 -13.22
N LEU A 136 0.09 0.59 -14.04
CA LEU A 136 1.06 1.56 -14.56
C LEU A 136 0.49 2.48 -15.65
N THR A 137 -0.71 2.21 -16.17
CA THR A 137 -1.44 3.17 -17.01
C THR A 137 -2.36 4.11 -16.22
N CYS A 138 -2.55 3.88 -14.91
CA CYS A 138 -3.40 4.72 -14.07
C CYS A 138 -2.70 6.06 -13.77
N PRO A 139 -3.22 7.20 -14.27
CA PRO A 139 -2.56 8.49 -14.10
C PRO A 139 -2.47 8.92 -12.63
N LEU A 140 -3.48 8.60 -11.82
CA LEU A 140 -3.46 8.86 -10.38
C LEU A 140 -2.31 8.13 -9.70
N PHE A 141 -2.12 6.85 -10.02
CA PHE A 141 -1.03 6.06 -9.46
C PHE A 141 0.34 6.61 -9.86
N LEU A 142 0.52 6.95 -11.15
CA LEU A 142 1.77 7.52 -11.65
C LEU A 142 2.07 8.88 -11.00
N MET A 143 1.06 9.76 -10.89
CA MET A 143 1.20 11.07 -10.27
C MET A 143 1.64 10.94 -8.80
N GLU A 144 0.95 10.10 -8.01
CA GLU A 144 1.30 9.87 -6.61
C GLU A 144 2.70 9.25 -6.46
N THR A 145 3.08 8.31 -7.35
CA THR A 145 4.41 7.68 -7.37
C THR A 145 5.55 8.66 -7.61
N THR A 146 5.27 9.77 -8.32
CA THR A 146 6.27 10.81 -8.60
C THR A 146 6.21 11.98 -7.63
N SER A 147 5.24 12.00 -6.73
CA SER A 147 5.07 13.06 -5.74
C SER A 147 5.67 12.64 -4.39
N GLY A 148 6.27 13.57 -3.67
CA GLY A 148 6.80 13.41 -2.31
C GLY A 148 5.73 13.18 -1.23
N ARG A 149 4.60 12.57 -1.56
CA ARG A 149 3.46 12.33 -0.66
C ARG A 149 3.60 11.00 0.08
N LEU A 150 2.88 10.87 1.18
CA LEU A 150 2.90 9.68 2.04
C LEU A 150 1.93 8.58 1.58
N ASP A 151 1.02 8.89 0.65
CA ASP A 151 -0.03 7.97 0.21
C ASP A 151 0.51 6.78 -0.58
N THR A 152 1.55 6.97 -1.39
CA THR A 152 2.16 5.89 -2.19
C THR A 152 2.71 4.75 -1.33
N GLY A 153 3.33 5.08 -0.18
CA GLY A 153 3.79 4.04 0.74
C GLY A 153 2.63 3.33 1.45
N LEU A 154 1.51 4.02 1.70
CA LEU A 154 0.32 3.40 2.28
C LEU A 154 -0.31 2.41 1.30
N THR A 155 -0.36 2.76 0.01
CA THR A 155 -0.76 1.86 -1.08
C THR A 155 0.13 0.62 -1.11
N LEU A 156 1.45 0.77 -1.00
CA LEU A 156 2.39 -0.33 -0.96
C LEU A 156 2.09 -1.31 0.20
N PHE A 157 2.06 -0.80 1.43
CA PHE A 157 1.87 -1.65 2.61
C PHE A 157 0.48 -2.31 2.61
N THR A 158 -0.53 -1.65 2.05
CA THR A 158 -1.85 -2.25 1.82
C THR A 158 -1.78 -3.39 0.81
N ALA A 159 -1.12 -3.19 -0.33
CA ALA A 159 -0.94 -4.24 -1.35
C ALA A 159 -0.20 -5.46 -0.78
N PHE A 160 0.89 -5.25 -0.04
CA PHE A 160 1.62 -6.34 0.60
C PHE A 160 0.83 -7.01 1.73
N SER A 161 0.02 -6.27 2.49
CA SER A 161 -0.89 -6.84 3.49
C SER A 161 -1.85 -7.84 2.84
N ILE A 162 -2.43 -7.49 1.68
CA ILE A 162 -3.29 -8.38 0.91
C ILE A 162 -2.50 -9.60 0.41
N VAL A 163 -1.30 -9.41 -0.16
CA VAL A 163 -0.42 -10.50 -0.63
C VAL A 163 -0.10 -11.49 0.49
N PHE A 164 0.38 -11.01 1.64
CA PHE A 164 0.71 -11.87 2.78
C PHE A 164 -0.53 -12.53 3.38
N ALA A 165 -1.67 -11.83 3.40
CA ALA A 165 -2.93 -12.44 3.80
C ALA A 165 -3.34 -13.57 2.84
N GLN A 166 -3.15 -13.42 1.53
CA GLN A 166 -3.39 -14.52 0.58
C GLN A 166 -2.46 -15.70 0.84
N LEU A 167 -1.17 -15.46 1.05
CA LEU A 167 -0.20 -16.51 1.40
C LEU A 167 -0.52 -17.20 2.74
N ALA A 168 -1.11 -16.47 3.69
CA ALA A 168 -1.53 -16.99 4.99
C ALA A 168 -2.68 -18.00 4.91
N ARG A 169 -3.37 -18.09 3.76
CA ARG A 169 -4.40 -19.13 3.51
C ARG A 169 -3.79 -20.53 3.54
N ASP A 170 -2.63 -20.68 2.92
CA ASP A 170 -1.94 -21.97 2.82
C ASP A 170 -0.97 -22.18 3.98
N LYS A 171 -0.28 -21.10 4.39
CA LYS A 171 0.76 -21.17 5.43
C LYS A 171 0.54 -20.05 6.46
N PRO A 172 -0.07 -20.36 7.63
CA PRO A 172 -0.44 -19.36 8.64
C PRO A 172 0.70 -18.46 9.13
N LYS A 173 1.96 -18.90 9.03
CA LYS A 173 3.14 -18.09 9.38
C LYS A 173 3.22 -16.76 8.64
N TRP A 174 2.59 -16.62 7.47
CA TRP A 174 2.57 -15.37 6.71
C TRP A 174 1.74 -14.25 7.38
N TRP A 175 0.97 -14.54 8.43
CA TRP A 175 0.41 -13.50 9.30
C TRP A 175 1.49 -12.61 9.92
N LEU A 176 2.73 -13.11 10.08
CA LEU A 176 3.87 -12.29 10.49
C LEU A 176 4.19 -11.21 9.46
N GLY A 177 4.11 -11.54 8.15
CA GLY A 177 4.28 -10.56 7.08
C GLY A 177 3.23 -9.44 7.17
N VAL A 178 1.97 -9.81 7.44
CA VAL A 178 0.87 -8.86 7.65
C VAL A 178 1.15 -7.94 8.86
N ALA A 179 1.61 -8.50 9.98
CA ALA A 179 1.96 -7.72 11.17
C ALA A 179 3.08 -6.70 10.90
N ILE A 180 4.14 -7.10 10.18
CA ILE A 180 5.26 -6.22 9.83
C ILE A 180 4.80 -5.08 8.92
N VAL A 181 4.01 -5.36 7.88
CA VAL A 181 3.53 -4.28 6.99
C VAL A 181 2.49 -3.39 7.65
N CYS A 182 1.69 -3.90 8.59
CA CYS A 182 0.82 -3.08 9.43
C CYS A 182 1.64 -2.11 10.28
N TRP A 183 2.71 -2.59 10.93
CA TRP A 183 3.62 -1.73 11.69
C TRP A 183 4.24 -0.65 10.82
N LEU A 184 4.83 -1.01 9.67
CA LEU A 184 5.45 -0.06 8.76
C LEU A 184 4.43 0.93 8.16
N GLY A 185 3.23 0.48 7.81
CA GLY A 185 2.15 1.34 7.34
C GLY A 185 1.69 2.35 8.39
N THR A 186 1.59 1.92 9.65
CA THR A 186 1.31 2.82 10.78
C THR A 186 2.45 3.82 10.99
N LEU A 187 3.71 3.41 10.85
CA LEU A 187 4.85 4.34 10.90
C LEU A 187 4.90 5.30 9.71
N LEU A 188 4.08 5.12 8.68
CA LEU A 188 4.03 6.02 7.52
C LEU A 188 2.95 7.09 7.64
N LYS A 189 1.70 6.75 7.94
CA LYS A 189 0.59 7.73 7.92
C LYS A 189 -0.43 7.51 9.04
N ILE A 190 -1.17 6.42 8.96
CA ILE A 190 -2.26 6.04 9.90
C ILE A 190 -2.37 4.51 9.91
N PRO A 191 -2.96 3.88 10.94
CA PRO A 191 -3.13 2.43 11.02
C PRO A 191 -4.19 1.85 10.04
N LEU A 192 -4.33 2.43 8.85
CA LEU A 192 -5.27 1.98 7.81
C LEU A 192 -4.96 0.54 7.36
N VAL A 193 -3.68 0.16 7.28
CA VAL A 193 -3.29 -1.22 6.90
C VAL A 193 -3.82 -2.24 7.92
N ALA A 194 -3.88 -1.87 9.20
CA ALA A 194 -4.46 -2.71 10.25
C ALA A 194 -6.00 -2.81 10.11
N LEU A 195 -6.67 -1.73 9.71
CA LEU A 195 -8.11 -1.76 9.38
C LEU A 195 -8.38 -2.73 8.21
N ILE A 196 -7.54 -2.69 7.18
CA ILE A 196 -7.65 -3.63 6.04
C ILE A 196 -7.43 -5.07 6.47
N TRP A 197 -6.45 -5.31 7.33
CA TRP A 197 -6.27 -6.63 7.92
C TRP A 197 -7.52 -7.08 8.70
N PHE A 198 -8.13 -6.21 9.50
CA PHE A 198 -9.39 -6.51 10.19
C PHE A 198 -10.51 -6.88 9.23
N ILE A 199 -10.71 -6.11 8.16
CA ILE A 199 -11.71 -6.39 7.13
C ILE A 199 -11.47 -7.78 6.53
N ILE A 200 -10.22 -8.11 6.18
CA ILE A 200 -9.87 -9.43 5.66
C ILE A 200 -10.25 -10.53 6.67
N VAL A 201 -9.86 -10.39 7.95
CA VAL A 201 -10.18 -11.39 8.98
C VAL A 201 -11.69 -11.56 9.15
N ILE A 202 -12.45 -10.46 9.15
CA ILE A 202 -13.92 -10.48 9.23
C ILE A 202 -14.52 -11.23 8.04
N VAL A 203 -14.11 -10.89 6.81
CA VAL A 203 -14.58 -11.55 5.58
C VAL A 203 -14.30 -13.06 5.63
N ARG A 204 -13.11 -13.46 6.11
CA ARG A 204 -12.74 -14.87 6.27
C ARG A 204 -13.50 -15.57 7.38
N TYR A 205 -13.80 -14.87 8.47
CA TYR A 205 -14.52 -15.43 9.61
C TYR A 205 -15.96 -15.81 9.23
N PHE A 206 -16.61 -14.99 8.40
CA PHE A 206 -17.95 -15.26 7.87
C PHE A 206 -17.97 -16.24 6.70
N SER A 207 -16.82 -16.71 6.21
CA SER A 207 -16.71 -17.74 5.17
C SER A 207 -16.50 -19.12 5.79
N PRO A 208 -17.47 -20.06 5.69
CA PRO A 208 -17.40 -21.36 6.38
C PRO A 208 -16.14 -22.16 6.08
N GLY A 209 -15.68 -22.16 4.83
CA GLY A 209 -14.49 -22.88 4.39
C GLY A 209 -13.16 -22.26 4.84
N GLN A 210 -13.15 -20.97 5.20
CA GLN A 210 -11.92 -20.27 5.59
C GLN A 210 -11.79 -20.06 7.09
N ARG A 211 -12.89 -20.15 7.84
CA ARG A 211 -12.88 -19.97 9.30
C ARG A 211 -11.90 -20.90 10.01
N ALA A 212 -11.69 -22.12 9.49
CA ALA A 212 -10.71 -23.06 10.03
C ALA A 212 -9.26 -22.52 9.96
N THR A 213 -8.91 -21.79 8.90
CA THR A 213 -7.56 -21.21 8.72
C THR A 213 -7.25 -20.10 9.74
N LEU A 214 -8.28 -19.46 10.29
CA LEU A 214 -8.15 -18.41 11.30
C LEU A 214 -7.95 -18.94 12.72
N ARG A 215 -8.28 -20.21 13.00
CA ARG A 215 -8.16 -20.81 14.34
C ARG A 215 -6.73 -21.17 14.74
N THR A 216 -5.75 -20.70 13.99
CA THR A 216 -4.34 -20.96 14.25
C THR A 216 -3.79 -19.94 15.25
N PRO A 217 -2.85 -20.33 16.14
CA PRO A 217 -2.27 -19.40 17.12
C PRO A 217 -1.45 -18.28 16.45
N TRP A 218 -1.05 -18.47 15.20
CA TRP A 218 -0.33 -17.46 14.41
C TRP A 218 -1.14 -16.17 14.24
N LEU A 219 -2.46 -16.23 14.07
CA LEU A 219 -3.26 -15.02 13.89
C LEU A 219 -3.27 -14.12 15.14
N PRO A 220 -3.71 -14.58 16.33
CA PRO A 220 -3.72 -13.74 17.53
C PRO A 220 -2.32 -13.33 17.98
N LEU A 221 -1.31 -14.19 17.83
CA LEU A 221 0.07 -13.86 18.19
C LEU A 221 0.61 -12.71 17.33
N ASN A 222 0.44 -12.79 16.01
CA ASN A 222 0.90 -11.73 15.11
C ASN A 222 0.06 -10.47 15.25
N PHE A 223 -1.22 -10.60 15.60
CA PHE A 223 -2.07 -9.44 15.89
C PHE A 223 -1.56 -8.69 17.13
N LEU A 224 -1.27 -9.40 18.22
CA LEU A 224 -0.66 -8.82 19.41
C LEU A 224 0.69 -8.19 19.10
N LEU A 225 1.54 -8.88 18.32
CA LEU A 225 2.82 -8.35 17.88
C LEU A 225 2.65 -7.02 17.11
N ALA A 226 1.70 -6.96 16.17
CA ALA A 226 1.45 -5.73 15.42
C ALA A 226 1.00 -4.60 16.34
N LEU A 227 0.11 -4.86 17.31
CA LEU A 227 -0.32 -3.86 18.30
C LEU A 227 0.87 -3.31 19.10
N VAL A 228 1.73 -4.20 19.60
CA VAL A 228 2.94 -3.82 20.34
C VAL A 228 3.84 -2.95 19.45
N LEU A 229 4.17 -3.41 18.24
CA LEU A 229 5.05 -2.68 17.33
C LEU A 229 4.50 -1.30 16.93
N MET A 230 3.19 -1.22 16.64
CA MET A 230 2.52 0.04 16.32
C MET A 230 2.52 1.02 17.50
N ALA A 231 2.50 0.52 18.75
CA ALA A 231 2.53 1.34 19.94
C ALA A 231 3.93 1.86 20.28
N ILE A 232 5.02 1.23 19.79
CA ILE A 232 6.40 1.63 20.13
C ILE A 232 6.65 3.11 19.88
N TRP A 233 6.39 3.59 18.66
CA TRP A 233 6.71 4.99 18.33
C TRP A 233 5.84 5.99 19.10
N PRO A 234 4.50 5.86 19.15
CA PRO A 234 3.66 6.70 20.01
C PRO A 234 4.12 6.74 21.46
N LEU A 235 4.43 5.59 22.07
CA LEU A 235 4.87 5.52 23.46
C LEU A 235 6.21 6.22 23.69
N ILE A 236 7.14 6.11 22.73
CA ILE A 236 8.41 6.86 22.78
C ILE A 236 8.14 8.37 22.72
N GLN A 237 7.25 8.84 21.84
CA GLN A 237 6.93 10.26 21.74
C GLN A 237 6.26 10.79 23.01
N MET A 238 5.34 10.03 23.60
CA MET A 238 4.70 10.37 24.87
C MET A 238 5.72 10.49 26.00
N ALA A 239 6.63 9.51 26.12
CA ALA A 239 7.63 9.48 27.18
C ALA A 239 8.72 10.56 27.03
N ALA A 240 9.11 10.90 25.80
CA ALA A 240 10.21 11.81 25.53
C ALA A 240 9.79 13.29 25.37
N HIS A 241 8.54 13.55 24.98
CA HIS A 241 8.09 14.89 24.58
C HIS A 241 6.77 15.35 25.23
N ASP A 242 6.28 14.60 26.22
CA ASP A 242 5.10 14.95 27.05
C ASP A 242 3.81 15.21 26.22
N VAL A 243 3.65 14.44 25.14
CA VAL A 243 2.54 14.59 24.19
C VAL A 243 1.34 13.73 24.58
N SER A 244 0.12 14.27 24.45
CA SER A 244 -1.11 13.54 24.78
C SER A 244 -1.52 12.51 23.71
N LEU A 245 -2.23 11.45 24.11
CA LEU A 245 -2.76 10.44 23.16
C LEU A 245 -3.75 11.02 22.15
N SER A 246 -4.53 12.03 22.55
CA SER A 246 -5.48 12.73 21.69
C SER A 246 -4.80 13.45 20.53
N GLU A 247 -3.62 14.03 20.75
CA GLU A 247 -2.83 14.71 19.73
C GLU A 247 -2.20 13.72 18.73
N ILE A 248 -1.78 12.54 19.22
CA ILE A 248 -1.20 11.49 18.37
C ILE A 248 -2.23 10.92 17.40
N PHE A 249 -3.46 10.68 17.86
CA PHE A 249 -4.52 10.09 17.04
C PHE A 249 -5.46 11.11 16.38
N ARG A 250 -5.31 12.40 16.70
CA ARG A 250 -6.08 13.53 16.13
C ARG A 250 -7.56 13.23 15.97
N PHE A 251 -8.22 12.80 17.05
CA PHE A 251 -9.67 12.61 17.07
C PHE A 251 -10.42 13.84 16.53
N ASP A 252 -9.85 15.03 16.69
CA ASP A 252 -10.37 16.31 16.21
C ASP A 252 -10.46 16.42 14.69
N GLU A 253 -9.55 15.81 13.91
CA GLU A 253 -9.67 15.83 12.43
C GLU A 253 -10.81 14.95 11.92
N ALA A 254 -11.01 13.80 12.57
CA ALA A 254 -12.16 12.93 12.28
C ALA A 254 -13.48 13.64 12.64
N LEU A 255 -13.51 14.37 13.76
CA LEU A 255 -14.62 15.22 14.16
C LEU A 255 -14.83 16.41 13.22
N LEU A 256 -13.77 17.04 12.69
CA LEU A 256 -13.86 18.12 11.71
C LEU A 256 -14.38 17.64 10.34
N LEU A 257 -14.08 16.41 9.94
CA LEU A 257 -14.68 15.74 8.77
C LEU A 257 -16.18 15.50 8.94
N LEU A 258 -16.65 15.30 10.18
CA LEU A 258 -18.06 15.17 10.55
C LEU A 258 -18.70 16.52 10.93
N GLY A 259 -17.91 17.60 10.97
CA GLY A 259 -18.34 18.92 11.38
C GLY A 259 -19.15 19.66 10.31
N SER A 260 -20.02 20.58 10.76
CA SER A 260 -20.92 21.38 9.92
C SER A 260 -20.22 22.22 8.84
N SER A 261 -18.94 22.54 9.02
CA SER A 261 -18.13 23.31 8.06
C SER A 261 -17.74 22.55 6.79
N ARG A 262 -17.89 21.21 6.77
CA ARG A 262 -17.62 20.36 5.59
C ARG A 262 -18.83 19.56 5.12
N LEU A 263 -20.01 19.77 5.70
CA LEU A 263 -21.29 19.19 5.25
C LEU A 263 -21.59 19.68 3.81
N GLY A 264 -21.31 18.84 2.82
CA GLY A 264 -21.46 19.13 1.39
C GLY A 264 -20.19 18.89 0.57
N SER A 265 -19.02 18.94 1.19
CA SER A 265 -17.81 18.39 0.56
C SER A 265 -17.98 16.87 0.50
N LYS A 266 -17.88 16.28 -0.69
CA LYS A 266 -17.93 14.81 -0.88
C LYS A 266 -16.52 14.29 -1.18
N PRO A 267 -15.54 14.44 -0.25
CA PRO A 267 -14.16 14.03 -0.51
C PRO A 267 -14.06 12.53 -0.87
N PHE A 268 -14.97 11.72 -0.33
CA PHE A 268 -15.06 10.27 -0.61
C PHE A 268 -15.43 9.93 -2.05
N LEU A 269 -16.16 10.82 -2.75
CA LEU A 269 -16.49 10.61 -4.17
C LEU A 269 -15.44 11.20 -5.12
N GLU A 270 -14.54 12.04 -4.62
CA GLU A 270 -13.53 12.69 -5.45
C GLU A 270 -12.57 11.68 -6.07
N VAL A 271 -12.12 10.68 -5.31
CA VAL A 271 -11.19 9.66 -5.79
C VAL A 271 -11.84 8.76 -6.87
N PRO A 272 -13.03 8.16 -6.64
CA PRO A 272 -13.74 7.43 -7.71
C PRO A 272 -14.04 8.31 -8.93
N PHE A 273 -14.45 9.56 -8.71
CA PHE A 273 -14.73 10.50 -9.80
C PHE A 273 -13.49 10.80 -10.63
N ARG A 274 -12.35 11.13 -10.00
CA ARG A 274 -11.07 11.32 -10.68
C ARG A 274 -10.64 10.04 -11.40
N LEU A 275 -10.81 8.87 -10.78
CA LEU A 275 -10.44 7.59 -11.41
C LEU A 275 -11.25 7.33 -12.69
N ILE A 276 -12.55 7.60 -12.67
CA ILE A 276 -13.45 7.44 -13.84
C ILE A 276 -13.17 8.48 -14.92
N THR A 277 -12.91 9.74 -14.53
CA THR A 277 -12.77 10.85 -15.48
C THR A 277 -11.38 10.96 -16.09
N THR A 278 -10.33 10.54 -15.38
CA THR A 278 -8.94 10.64 -15.84
C THR A 278 -8.42 9.38 -16.52
N TRP A 279 -9.10 8.23 -16.35
CA TRP A 279 -8.62 6.95 -16.85
C TRP A 279 -9.76 6.10 -17.44
N PRO A 280 -9.72 5.75 -18.74
CA PRO A 280 -10.77 4.95 -19.39
C PRO A 280 -11.00 3.58 -18.73
N CYS A 281 -9.96 2.97 -18.18
CA CYS A 281 -10.07 1.69 -17.46
C CYS A 281 -10.51 1.87 -16.01
N GLY A 282 -10.59 3.10 -15.49
CA GLY A 282 -11.00 3.38 -14.11
C GLY A 282 -12.47 3.03 -13.84
N SER A 283 -13.36 3.33 -14.79
CA SER A 283 -14.76 2.88 -14.74
C SER A 283 -14.83 1.35 -14.77
N ILE A 284 -14.10 0.70 -15.66
CA ILE A 284 -14.03 -0.76 -15.78
C ILE A 284 -13.55 -1.39 -14.48
N ALA A 285 -12.51 -0.84 -13.84
CA ALA A 285 -11.97 -1.36 -12.58
C ALA A 285 -12.99 -1.26 -11.43
N LEU A 286 -13.68 -0.13 -11.30
CA LEU A 286 -14.74 0.06 -10.31
C LEU A 286 -15.93 -0.88 -10.57
N PHE A 287 -16.41 -0.94 -11.81
CA PHE A 287 -17.49 -1.84 -12.19
C PHE A 287 -17.11 -3.31 -12.01
N ALA A 288 -15.85 -3.70 -12.27
CA ALA A 288 -15.37 -5.05 -12.05
C ALA A 288 -15.41 -5.42 -10.56
N ALA A 289 -14.98 -4.52 -9.66
CA ALA A 289 -15.06 -4.75 -8.22
C ALA A 289 -16.52 -4.96 -7.75
N VAL A 290 -17.45 -4.15 -8.27
CA VAL A 290 -18.90 -4.28 -8.00
C VAL A 290 -19.47 -5.56 -8.60
N ALA A 291 -19.22 -5.83 -9.88
CA ALA A 291 -19.73 -6.99 -10.58
C ALA A 291 -19.27 -8.31 -9.96
N VAL A 292 -18.02 -8.38 -9.49
CA VAL A 292 -17.50 -9.54 -8.74
C VAL A 292 -18.21 -9.70 -7.40
N HIS A 293 -18.56 -8.59 -6.73
CA HIS A 293 -19.25 -8.65 -5.44
C HIS A 293 -20.69 -9.14 -5.57
N PHE A 294 -21.43 -8.61 -6.55
CA PHE A 294 -22.86 -8.93 -6.75
C PHE A 294 -23.09 -10.16 -7.63
N GLY A 295 -22.16 -10.49 -8.53
CA GLY A 295 -22.22 -11.64 -9.43
C GLY A 295 -21.76 -12.96 -8.81
N ARG A 296 -21.84 -13.11 -7.49
CA ARG A 296 -21.40 -14.32 -6.76
C ARG A 296 -22.09 -15.58 -7.30
N SER A 297 -21.39 -16.35 -8.13
CA SER A 297 -21.77 -17.73 -8.43
C SER A 297 -21.14 -18.69 -7.41
N LYS A 298 -21.65 -19.93 -7.33
CA LYS A 298 -21.06 -21.01 -6.50
C LYS A 298 -19.58 -21.28 -6.81
N ASP A 299 -19.10 -20.90 -7.99
CA ASP A 299 -17.73 -21.12 -8.46
C ASP A 299 -16.79 -19.91 -8.21
N SER A 300 -17.30 -18.84 -7.58
CA SER A 300 -16.51 -17.63 -7.35
C SER A 300 -15.36 -17.91 -6.38
N ARG A 301 -14.13 -17.65 -6.83
CA ARG A 301 -12.93 -17.88 -6.02
C ARG A 301 -12.96 -17.01 -4.77
N PRO A 302 -12.83 -17.59 -3.56
CA PRO A 302 -12.98 -16.83 -2.33
C PRO A 302 -11.97 -15.67 -2.17
N ALA A 303 -10.77 -15.80 -2.76
CA ALA A 303 -9.77 -14.73 -2.78
C ALA A 303 -10.20 -13.51 -3.61
N VAL A 304 -10.89 -13.73 -4.73
CA VAL A 304 -11.34 -12.67 -5.65
C VAL A 304 -12.48 -11.87 -5.01
N VAL A 305 -13.40 -12.56 -4.33
CA VAL A 305 -14.49 -11.91 -3.57
C VAL A 305 -13.95 -11.10 -2.39
N GLU A 306 -12.96 -11.62 -1.67
CA GLU A 306 -12.30 -10.91 -0.57
C GLU A 306 -11.63 -9.63 -1.04
N ILE A 307 -10.85 -9.69 -2.13
CA ILE A 307 -10.18 -8.52 -2.70
C ILE A 307 -11.20 -7.49 -3.17
N SER A 308 -12.28 -7.92 -3.84
CA SER A 308 -13.37 -7.03 -4.24
C SER A 308 -14.00 -6.31 -3.04
N ILE A 309 -14.28 -7.00 -1.92
CA ILE A 309 -14.80 -6.36 -0.70
C ILE A 309 -13.80 -5.34 -0.15
N VAL A 310 -12.53 -5.73 -0.01
CA VAL A 310 -11.47 -4.85 0.50
C VAL A 310 -11.35 -3.60 -0.38
N THR A 311 -11.38 -3.75 -1.70
CA THR A 311 -11.31 -2.64 -2.65
C THR A 311 -12.54 -1.71 -2.59
N LEU A 312 -13.74 -2.24 -2.33
CA LEU A 312 -14.96 -1.43 -2.20
C LEU A 312 -15.11 -0.75 -0.84
N THR A 313 -14.38 -1.22 0.18
CA THR A 313 -14.43 -0.65 1.54
C THR A 313 -13.42 0.48 1.73
N LEU A 314 -12.38 0.53 0.90
CA LEU A 314 -11.39 1.60 0.81
C LEU A 314 -11.94 2.82 0.07
#